data_AF-A0A6A6P483-F1
#
_entry.id   AF-A0A6A6P483-F1
#
_cell.length_a   1.000
_cell.length_b   1.000
_cell.length_c   1.000
_cell.angle_alpha   90.00
_cell.angle_beta   90.00
_cell.angle_gamma   90.00
#
_symmetry.space_group_name_H-M   'P 1'
#
loop_
_entity.id
_entity.type
_entity.pdbx_description
1 polymer ?
#
loop_
_entity_poly.entity_id
_entity_poly.type
_entity_poly.pdbx_seq_one_letter_code
_entity_poly.pdbx_strand_id
1 'polypeptide(L)'
;MADGLNDARALRVAEIMTDFRNLQHYIAAIRASPTAEEYYLEGYTILRACVAEAQALLAAPPFPETGSGGGGTGDGEAEKRQLRSVIYDASIRRFQCQRAYLRATAAMRWINSRAAVLHGDRPSSAHAAQLAQVDQSLRTELASITDERVHYSLYNQDATEGKWTAEDPPLEAIQASLAR
;
A
#
# COMPACT_ATOMS: atom_id res chain seq x y z
N MET A 1 21.77 20.94 18.90
CA MET A 1 22.58 19.71 18.84
C MET A 1 21.63 18.60 18.52
N ALA A 2 21.98 17.71 17.59
CA ALA A 2 21.13 16.57 17.25
C ALA A 2 20.75 15.81 18.53
N ASP A 3 19.48 15.42 18.63
CA ASP A 3 18.86 14.81 19.81
C ASP A 3 19.30 13.36 20.08
N GLY A 4 20.32 12.88 19.36
CA GLY A 4 20.83 11.52 19.48
C GLY A 4 19.94 10.44 18.86
N LEU A 5 18.87 10.81 18.14
CA LEU A 5 17.90 9.86 17.57
C LEU A 5 18.10 9.58 16.07
N ASN A 6 19.17 10.11 15.45
CA ASN A 6 19.40 9.92 14.00
C ASN A 6 19.58 8.45 13.62
N ASP A 7 20.24 7.63 14.45
CA ASP A 7 20.35 6.18 14.22
C ASP A 7 18.98 5.49 14.24
N ALA A 8 18.11 5.86 15.19
CA ALA A 8 16.74 5.34 15.26
C ALA A 8 15.92 5.75 14.03
N ARG A 9 16.09 6.99 13.54
CA ARG A 9 15.46 7.46 12.30
C ARG A 9 15.96 6.72 11.07
N ALA A 10 17.27 6.51 10.96
CA ALA A 10 17.86 5.77 9.85
C ALA A 10 17.36 4.32 9.81
N LEU A 11 17.28 3.67 10.98
CA LEU A 11 16.68 2.34 11.10
C LEU A 11 15.20 2.35 10.66
N ARG A 12 14.42 3.33 11.12
CA ARG A 12 13.02 3.47 10.75
C ARG A 12 12.80 3.66 9.26
N VAL A 13 13.65 4.46 8.60
CA VAL A 13 13.64 4.58 7.13
C VAL A 13 13.85 3.22 6.47
N ALA A 14 14.84 2.44 6.92
CA ALA A 14 15.15 1.13 6.35
C ALA A 14 13.99 0.13 6.53
N GLU A 15 13.31 0.16 7.67
CA GLU A 15 12.11 -0.66 7.95
C GLU A 15 10.97 -0.32 6.99
N ILE A 16 10.58 0.96 6.90
CA ILE A 16 9.47 1.40 6.04
C ILE A 16 9.77 1.08 4.57
N MET A 17 11.03 1.28 4.14
CA MET A 17 11.48 0.96 2.78
C MET A 17 11.48 -0.53 2.47
N THR A 18 11.76 -1.37 3.46
CA THR A 18 11.68 -2.83 3.31
C THR A 18 10.23 -3.27 3.17
N ASP A 19 9.33 -2.75 4.01
CA ASP A 19 7.90 -3.04 3.93
C ASP A 19 7.30 -2.58 2.60
N PHE A 20 7.64 -1.37 2.15
CA PHE A 20 7.21 -0.87 0.84
C PHE A 20 7.68 -1.78 -0.31
N ARG A 21 8.95 -2.21 -0.32
CA ARG A 21 9.47 -3.13 -1.33
C ARG A 21 8.75 -4.48 -1.29
N ASN A 22 8.48 -5.03 -0.11
CA ASN A 22 7.75 -6.28 0.04
C ASN A 22 6.33 -6.16 -0.56
N LEU A 23 5.62 -5.06 -0.30
CA LEU A 23 4.31 -4.80 -0.88
C LEU A 23 4.35 -4.67 -2.41
N GLN A 24 5.36 -3.97 -2.94
CA GLN A 24 5.59 -3.90 -4.39
C GLN A 24 5.79 -5.30 -4.99
N HIS A 25 6.59 -6.14 -4.35
CA HIS A 25 6.79 -7.53 -4.79
C HIS A 25 5.49 -8.33 -4.76
N TYR A 26 4.68 -8.21 -3.70
CA TYR A 26 3.41 -8.93 -3.62
C TYR A 26 2.41 -8.49 -4.67
N ILE A 27 2.28 -7.19 -4.93
CA ILE A 27 1.38 -6.67 -5.98
C ILE A 27 1.89 -7.11 -7.36
N ALA A 28 3.19 -7.00 -7.61
CA ALA A 28 3.81 -7.43 -8.87
C ALA A 28 3.74 -8.94 -9.11
N ALA A 29 3.55 -9.75 -8.06
CA ALA A 29 3.35 -11.19 -8.16
C ALA A 29 1.90 -11.58 -8.51
N ILE A 30 0.93 -10.66 -8.43
CA ILE A 30 -0.45 -10.95 -8.78
C ILE A 30 -0.54 -11.25 -10.28
N ARG A 31 -1.25 -12.33 -10.62
CA ARG A 31 -1.49 -12.79 -11.99
C ARG A 31 -2.99 -12.95 -12.19
N ALA A 32 -3.50 -12.28 -13.21
CA ALA A 32 -4.90 -12.39 -13.64
C ALA A 32 -4.96 -12.27 -15.17
N SER A 33 -5.70 -13.16 -15.81
CA SER A 33 -5.81 -13.24 -17.28
C SER A 33 -7.28 -13.17 -17.68
N PRO A 34 -7.91 -11.97 -17.66
CA PRO A 34 -9.30 -11.81 -18.09
C PRO A 34 -9.42 -12.10 -19.59
N THR A 35 -10.55 -12.69 -19.98
CA THR A 35 -10.99 -12.66 -21.38
C THR A 35 -11.40 -11.24 -21.81
N ALA A 36 -11.60 -11.01 -23.10
CA ALA A 36 -12.05 -9.72 -23.62
C ALA A 36 -13.40 -9.28 -23.02
N GLU A 37 -14.31 -10.24 -22.77
CA GLU A 37 -15.62 -10.00 -22.16
C GLU A 37 -15.51 -9.65 -20.68
N GLU A 38 -14.52 -10.20 -19.98
CA GLU A 38 -14.33 -9.99 -18.54
C GLU A 38 -13.49 -8.76 -18.21
N TYR A 39 -12.78 -8.22 -19.19
CA TYR A 39 -11.81 -7.13 -18.99
C TYR A 39 -12.42 -5.94 -18.23
N TYR A 40 -13.67 -5.58 -18.51
CA TYR A 40 -14.34 -4.43 -17.89
C TYR A 40 -15.14 -4.78 -16.63
N LEU A 41 -15.11 -6.04 -16.17
CA LEU A 41 -15.76 -6.39 -14.92
C LEU A 41 -15.06 -5.72 -13.72
N GLU A 42 -15.84 -5.47 -12.68
CA GLU A 42 -15.47 -4.67 -11.51
C GLU A 42 -14.14 -5.14 -10.89
N GLY A 43 -14.02 -6.43 -10.55
CA GLY A 43 -12.81 -6.96 -9.91
C GLY A 43 -11.56 -6.84 -10.77
N TYR A 44 -11.63 -7.12 -12.08
CA TYR A 44 -10.48 -6.96 -12.98
C TYR A 44 -10.09 -5.49 -13.16
N THR A 45 -11.06 -4.59 -13.21
CA THR A 45 -10.81 -3.15 -13.29
C THR A 45 -10.11 -2.63 -12.04
N ILE A 46 -10.58 -3.03 -10.86
CA ILE A 46 -9.94 -2.69 -9.57
C ILE A 46 -8.52 -3.24 -9.51
N LEU A 47 -8.32 -4.51 -9.87
CA LEU A 47 -7.00 -5.13 -9.82
C LEU A 47 -6.00 -4.38 -10.70
N ARG A 48 -6.38 -4.05 -11.94
CA ARG A 48 -5.51 -3.25 -12.82
C ARG A 48 -5.23 -1.87 -12.25
N ALA A 49 -6.22 -1.21 -11.67
CA ALA A 49 -6.03 0.09 -11.02
C ALA A 49 -5.02 -0.01 -9.86
N CYS A 50 -5.09 -1.06 -9.04
CA CYS A 50 -4.15 -1.27 -7.93
C CYS A 50 -2.72 -1.53 -8.42
N VAL A 51 -2.56 -2.32 -9.50
CA VAL A 51 -1.25 -2.55 -10.13
C VAL A 51 -0.70 -1.25 -10.71
N ALA A 52 -1.52 -0.45 -11.39
CA ALA A 52 -1.11 0.84 -11.93
C ALA A 52 -0.72 1.83 -10.82
N GLU A 53 -1.48 1.89 -9.73
CA GLU A 53 -1.17 2.70 -8.53
C GLU A 53 0.19 2.30 -7.93
N ALA A 54 0.43 0.99 -7.73
CA ALA A 54 1.70 0.50 -7.22
C ALA A 54 2.90 0.85 -8.13
N GLN A 55 2.73 0.71 -9.46
CA GLN A 55 3.75 1.10 -10.43
C GLN A 55 4.02 2.61 -10.43
N ALA A 56 2.97 3.43 -10.30
CA ALA A 56 3.12 4.89 -10.19
C ALA A 56 3.90 5.29 -8.93
N LEU A 57 3.66 4.63 -7.79
CA LEU A 57 4.41 4.86 -6.55
C LEU A 57 5.89 4.47 -6.67
N LEU A 58 6.19 3.42 -7.45
CA LEU A 58 7.55 2.98 -7.71
C LEU A 58 8.28 3.93 -8.68
N ALA A 59 7.57 4.48 -9.65
CA ALA A 59 8.10 5.43 -10.63
C ALA A 59 8.19 6.87 -10.11
N ALA A 60 7.60 7.17 -8.95
CA ALA A 60 7.69 8.47 -8.31
C ALA A 60 9.15 8.84 -8.01
N PRO A 61 9.50 10.15 -8.00
CA PRO A 61 10.87 10.60 -7.74
C PRO A 61 11.47 9.94 -6.51
N PRO A 62 12.80 9.72 -6.47
CA PRO A 62 13.45 9.17 -5.29
C PRO A 62 13.16 10.06 -4.07
N PHE A 63 13.19 9.44 -2.88
CA PHE A 63 13.12 10.19 -1.62
C PHE A 63 14.16 11.31 -1.64
N PRO A 64 13.87 12.47 -1.04
CA PRO A 64 14.84 13.55 -0.93
C PRO A 64 16.15 12.97 -0.38
N GLU A 65 17.21 13.04 -1.19
CA GLU A 65 18.44 12.26 -0.97
C GLU A 65 18.88 12.37 0.48
N THR A 66 19.17 11.24 1.15
CA THR A 66 19.96 11.21 2.37
C THR A 66 21.40 11.56 2.00
N GLY A 67 21.79 12.80 2.21
CA GLY A 67 23.09 13.33 1.85
C GLY A 67 24.17 12.64 2.68
N SER A 68 24.78 11.61 2.12
CA SER A 68 26.00 11.03 2.67
C SER A 68 27.18 11.94 2.30
N GLY A 69 27.57 12.85 3.20
CA GLY A 69 28.90 13.44 3.20
C GLY A 69 28.98 14.95 3.37
N GLY A 70 29.27 15.40 4.60
CA GLY A 70 29.65 16.78 4.89
C GLY A 70 30.02 17.04 6.34
N GLY A 71 30.99 16.29 6.87
CA GLY A 71 31.45 16.37 8.26
C GLY A 71 31.70 17.80 8.74
N GLY A 72 30.87 18.24 9.67
CA GLY A 72 31.00 19.50 10.39
C GLY A 72 29.95 19.53 11.49
N THR A 73 30.24 20.15 12.62
CA THR A 73 29.40 20.19 13.84
C THR A 73 27.98 20.78 13.69
N GLY A 74 27.53 21.10 12.47
CA GLY A 74 26.14 21.44 12.09
C GLY A 74 25.40 20.37 11.26
N ASP A 75 26.04 19.22 10.99
CA ASP A 75 25.56 18.13 10.13
C ASP A 75 24.35 17.39 10.72
N GLY A 76 24.37 17.09 12.03
CA GLY A 76 23.33 16.26 12.66
C GLY A 76 21.90 16.85 12.66
N GLU A 77 21.73 18.17 12.67
CA GLU A 77 20.40 18.80 12.55
C GLU A 77 19.90 18.84 11.09
N ALA A 78 20.82 18.89 10.12
CA ALA A 78 20.49 18.78 8.72
C ALA A 78 20.08 17.33 8.40
N GLU A 79 20.87 16.36 8.86
CA GLU A 79 20.58 14.93 8.78
C GLU A 79 19.24 14.59 9.44
N LYS A 80 18.98 15.10 10.66
CA LYS A 80 17.68 14.94 11.34
C LYS A 80 16.51 15.40 10.47
N ARG A 81 16.59 16.62 9.91
CA ARG A 81 15.53 17.18 9.06
C ARG A 81 15.30 16.34 7.81
N GLN A 82 16.38 15.86 7.20
CA GLN A 82 16.35 15.01 6.03
C GLN A 82 15.72 13.64 6.34
N LEU A 83 16.17 12.95 7.39
CA LEU A 83 15.61 11.66 7.80
C LEU A 83 14.12 11.77 8.13
N ARG A 84 13.68 12.83 8.81
CA ARG A 84 12.25 13.09 9.06
C ARG A 84 11.44 13.27 7.78
N SER A 85 12.00 13.99 6.81
CA SER A 85 11.37 14.16 5.48
C SER A 85 11.24 12.82 4.75
N VAL A 86 12.28 11.98 4.82
CA VAL A 86 12.25 10.64 4.23
C VAL A 86 11.25 9.73 4.93
N ILE A 87 11.20 9.70 6.27
CA ILE A 87 10.19 8.94 7.03
C ILE A 87 8.78 9.34 6.61
N TYR A 88 8.53 10.64 6.49
CA TYR A 88 7.23 11.17 6.10
C TYR A 88 6.80 10.66 4.71
N ASP A 89 7.64 10.86 3.70
CA ASP A 89 7.35 10.44 2.32
C ASP A 89 7.28 8.90 2.20
N ALA A 90 8.19 8.18 2.85
CA ALA A 90 8.22 6.73 2.88
C ALA A 90 6.94 6.14 3.49
N SER A 91 6.44 6.75 4.58
CA SER A 91 5.22 6.32 5.26
C SER A 91 3.99 6.51 4.37
N ILE A 92 3.91 7.61 3.64
CA ILE A 92 2.83 7.87 2.68
C ILE A 92 2.82 6.81 1.58
N ARG A 93 3.99 6.53 0.97
CA ARG A 93 4.08 5.52 -0.09
C ARG A 93 3.77 4.12 0.42
N ARG A 94 4.25 3.75 1.61
CA ARG A 94 3.90 2.47 2.28
C ARG A 94 2.39 2.37 2.51
N PHE A 95 1.76 3.44 3.00
CA PHE A 95 0.32 3.48 3.22
C PHE A 95 -0.48 3.29 1.93
N GLN A 96 -0.16 4.03 0.87
CA GLN A 96 -0.84 3.90 -0.43
C GLN A 96 -0.64 2.50 -1.01
N CYS A 97 0.58 1.96 -0.93
CA CYS A 97 0.89 0.61 -1.42
C CYS A 97 0.14 -0.47 -0.63
N GLN A 98 0.06 -0.35 0.71
CA GLN A 98 -0.71 -1.26 1.54
C GLN A 98 -2.20 -1.24 1.18
N ARG A 99 -2.77 -0.05 0.98
CA ARG A 99 -4.17 0.10 0.57
C ARG A 99 -4.42 -0.53 -0.80
N ALA A 100 -3.54 -0.29 -1.77
CA ALA A 100 -3.60 -0.91 -3.09
C ALA A 100 -3.47 -2.44 -3.00
N TYR A 101 -2.57 -2.94 -2.16
CA TYR A 101 -2.40 -4.38 -1.91
C TYR A 101 -3.68 -5.02 -1.37
N LEU A 102 -4.28 -4.44 -0.32
CA LEU A 102 -5.52 -4.97 0.25
C LEU A 102 -6.65 -5.01 -0.79
N ARG A 103 -6.83 -3.94 -1.57
CA ARG A 103 -7.82 -3.88 -2.66
C ARG A 103 -7.53 -4.91 -3.76
N ALA A 104 -6.26 -5.10 -4.12
CA ALA A 104 -5.86 -6.10 -5.12
C ALA A 104 -6.14 -7.53 -4.62
N THR A 105 -5.92 -7.83 -3.34
CA THR A 105 -6.25 -9.15 -2.78
C THR A 105 -7.76 -9.39 -2.71
N ALA A 106 -8.57 -8.37 -2.42
CA ALA A 106 -10.03 -8.44 -2.47
C ALA A 106 -10.51 -8.75 -3.91
N ALA A 107 -9.94 -8.04 -4.90
CA ALA A 107 -10.22 -8.31 -6.31
C ALA A 107 -9.82 -9.75 -6.72
N MET A 108 -8.68 -10.25 -6.25
CA MET A 108 -8.28 -11.64 -6.51
C MET A 108 -9.22 -12.66 -5.87
N ARG A 109 -9.70 -12.43 -4.65
CA ARG A 109 -10.74 -13.25 -4.02
C ARG A 109 -12.01 -13.26 -4.86
N TRP A 110 -12.43 -12.11 -5.38
CA TRP A 110 -13.57 -12.01 -6.30
C TRP A 110 -13.35 -12.80 -7.60
N ILE A 111 -12.18 -12.68 -8.24
CA ILE A 111 -11.84 -13.42 -9.47
C ILE A 111 -11.95 -14.93 -9.21
N ASN A 112 -11.35 -15.42 -8.13
CA ASN A 112 -11.36 -16.83 -7.78
C ASN A 112 -12.77 -17.34 -7.44
N SER A 113 -13.56 -16.55 -6.71
CA SER A 113 -14.94 -16.90 -6.35
C SER A 113 -15.84 -16.95 -7.58
N ARG A 114 -15.66 -16.01 -8.51
CA ARG A 114 -16.38 -15.99 -9.78
C ARG A 114 -16.05 -17.21 -10.63
N ALA A 115 -14.76 -17.54 -10.75
CA ALA A 115 -14.31 -18.74 -11.47
C ALA A 115 -14.89 -20.02 -10.85
N ALA A 116 -14.96 -20.09 -9.52
CA ALA A 116 -15.57 -21.20 -8.80
C ALA A 116 -17.09 -21.30 -9.01
N VAL A 117 -17.81 -20.20 -9.17
CA VAL A 117 -19.24 -20.25 -9.53
C VAL A 117 -19.44 -20.76 -10.96
N LEU A 118 -18.63 -20.24 -11.89
CA LEU A 118 -18.79 -20.53 -13.31
C LEU A 118 -18.26 -21.91 -13.72
N HIS A 119 -17.29 -22.48 -13.02
CA HIS A 119 -16.65 -23.76 -13.38
C HIS A 119 -16.14 -23.82 -14.84
N GLY A 120 -15.83 -22.67 -15.45
CA GLY A 120 -15.43 -22.55 -16.86
C GLY A 120 -16.58 -22.32 -17.85
N ASP A 121 -17.84 -22.38 -17.40
CA ASP A 121 -19.00 -22.07 -18.22
C ASP A 121 -19.22 -20.56 -18.39
N ARG A 122 -19.98 -20.20 -19.41
CA ARG A 122 -20.43 -18.82 -19.59
C ARG A 122 -21.47 -18.44 -18.51
N PRO A 123 -21.48 -17.17 -18.06
CA PRO A 123 -22.53 -16.68 -17.17
C PRO A 123 -23.92 -16.90 -17.78
N SER A 124 -24.83 -17.43 -16.97
CA SER A 124 -26.22 -17.74 -17.37
C SER A 124 -27.19 -17.38 -16.23
N SER A 125 -28.49 -17.47 -16.49
CA SER A 125 -29.52 -17.22 -15.46
C SER A 125 -29.38 -18.14 -14.24
N ALA A 126 -28.86 -19.35 -14.42
CA ALA A 126 -28.60 -20.30 -13.33
C ALA A 126 -27.51 -19.79 -12.36
N HIS A 127 -26.54 -19.01 -12.86
CA HIS A 127 -25.44 -18.47 -12.07
C HIS A 127 -25.75 -17.10 -11.45
N ALA A 128 -26.81 -16.42 -11.92
CA ALA A 128 -27.04 -15.00 -11.66
C ALA A 128 -27.06 -14.64 -10.16
N ALA A 129 -27.76 -15.41 -9.33
CA ALA A 129 -27.86 -15.15 -7.90
C ALA A 129 -26.51 -15.30 -7.17
N GLN A 130 -25.74 -16.32 -7.53
CA GLN A 130 -24.42 -16.57 -6.92
C GLN A 130 -23.40 -15.51 -7.35
N LEU A 131 -23.40 -15.13 -8.63
CA LEU A 131 -22.53 -14.06 -9.14
C LEU A 131 -22.84 -12.71 -8.47
N ALA A 132 -24.13 -12.40 -8.27
CA ALA A 132 -24.53 -11.20 -7.55
C ALA A 132 -24.04 -11.19 -6.08
N GLN A 133 -24.03 -12.35 -5.41
CA GLN A 133 -23.46 -12.48 -4.06
C GLN A 133 -21.94 -12.29 -4.05
N VAL A 134 -21.23 -12.81 -5.06
CA VAL A 134 -19.79 -12.61 -5.22
C VAL A 134 -19.48 -11.11 -5.42
N ASP A 135 -20.23 -10.42 -6.27
CA ASP A 135 -20.09 -8.97 -6.47
C ASP A 135 -20.38 -8.18 -5.19
N GLN A 136 -21.43 -8.54 -4.45
CA GLN A 136 -21.77 -7.88 -3.19
C GLN A 136 -20.71 -8.09 -2.12
N SER A 137 -20.11 -9.28 -2.07
CA SER A 137 -19.01 -9.60 -1.15
C SER A 137 -17.80 -8.73 -1.43
N LEU A 138 -17.42 -8.55 -2.72
CA LEU A 138 -16.34 -7.64 -3.11
C LEU A 138 -16.62 -6.21 -2.64
N ARG A 139 -17.82 -5.67 -2.91
CA ARG A 139 -18.17 -4.28 -2.52
C ARG A 139 -18.14 -4.09 -1.01
N THR A 140 -18.65 -5.06 -0.26
CA THR A 140 -18.62 -5.05 1.21
C THR A 140 -17.18 -5.06 1.73
N GLU A 141 -16.34 -5.89 1.13
CA GLU A 141 -14.94 -5.99 1.50
C GLU A 141 -14.19 -4.68 1.21
N LEU A 142 -14.35 -4.11 0.02
CA LEU A 142 -13.74 -2.83 -0.37
C LEU A 142 -14.19 -1.69 0.53
N ALA A 143 -15.47 -1.62 0.87
CA ALA A 143 -16.00 -0.61 1.79
C ALA A 143 -15.39 -0.73 3.19
N SER A 144 -14.93 -1.92 3.58
CA SER A 144 -14.25 -2.15 4.85
C SER A 144 -12.77 -1.78 4.84
N ILE A 145 -12.17 -1.49 3.69
CA ILE A 145 -10.77 -1.04 3.55
C ILE A 145 -10.77 0.50 3.63
N THR A 146 -10.96 1.02 4.84
CA THR A 146 -10.88 2.46 5.11
C THR A 146 -9.46 2.90 5.42
N ASP A 147 -9.18 4.19 5.28
CA ASP A 147 -7.86 4.75 5.59
C ASP A 147 -7.48 4.52 7.07
N GLU A 148 -8.44 4.61 8.00
CA GLU A 148 -8.25 4.31 9.42
C GLU A 148 -7.84 2.85 9.65
N ARG A 149 -8.49 1.92 8.95
CA ARG A 149 -8.17 0.49 9.07
C ARG A 149 -6.78 0.19 8.53
N VAL A 150 -6.42 0.77 7.38
CA VAL A 150 -5.09 0.61 6.79
C VAL A 150 -4.02 1.15 7.73
N HIS A 151 -4.19 2.39 8.20
CA HIS A 151 -3.25 3.03 9.12
C HIS A 151 -3.11 2.25 10.42
N TYR A 152 -4.22 1.88 11.05
CA TYR A 152 -4.22 1.06 12.26
C TYR A 152 -3.51 -0.27 12.07
N SER A 153 -3.72 -0.94 10.93
CA SER A 153 -3.05 -2.23 10.66
C SER A 153 -1.54 -2.11 10.56
N LEU A 154 -1.02 -1.07 9.89
CA LEU A 154 0.41 -0.80 9.77
C LEU A 154 1.02 -0.43 11.12
N TYR A 155 0.36 0.48 11.85
CA TYR A 155 0.79 0.90 13.18
C TYR A 155 0.85 -0.28 14.16
N ASN A 156 -0.21 -1.10 14.19
CA ASN A 156 -0.29 -2.24 15.10
C ASN A 156 0.76 -3.32 14.76
N GLN A 157 1.06 -3.52 13.47
CA GLN A 157 2.16 -4.39 13.05
C GLN A 157 3.50 -3.88 13.59
N ASP A 158 3.82 -2.60 13.38
CA ASP A 158 5.08 -2.01 13.82
C ASP A 158 5.21 -2.02 15.36
N ALA A 159 4.12 -1.75 16.08
CA ALA A 159 4.07 -1.83 17.53
C ALA A 159 4.30 -3.25 18.05
N THR A 160 3.74 -4.26 17.38
CA THR A 160 3.94 -5.69 17.73
C THR A 160 5.39 -6.12 17.50
N GLU A 161 6.05 -5.55 16.48
CA GLU A 161 7.46 -5.80 16.17
C GLU A 161 8.43 -4.96 17.02
N GLY A 162 7.91 -4.06 17.88
CA GLY A 162 8.73 -3.22 18.76
C GLY A 162 9.51 -2.13 18.03
N LYS A 163 9.08 -1.73 16.83
CA LYS A 163 9.74 -0.71 16.01
C LYS A 163 9.60 0.69 16.62
N TRP A 164 10.54 1.56 16.31
CA TRP A 164 10.49 2.97 16.73
C TRP A 164 9.59 3.79 15.80
N THR A 165 8.39 4.14 16.26
CA THR A 165 7.36 4.85 15.45
C THR A 165 7.11 6.29 15.89
N ALA A 166 7.98 6.86 16.75
CA ALA A 166 7.70 8.14 17.41
C ALA A 166 7.57 9.34 16.47
N GLU A 167 8.12 9.24 15.25
CA GLU A 167 8.10 10.31 14.25
C GLU A 167 7.35 9.93 12.97
N ASP A 168 6.60 8.83 12.98
CA ASP A 168 5.73 8.49 11.87
C ASP A 168 4.61 9.52 11.73
N PRO A 169 4.20 9.86 10.50
CA PRO A 169 3.12 10.81 10.30
C PRO A 169 1.80 10.24 10.83
N PRO A 170 0.97 11.05 11.51
CA PRO A 170 -0.38 10.64 11.87
C PRO A 170 -1.27 10.53 10.62
N LEU A 171 -2.39 9.84 10.74
CA LEU A 171 -3.32 9.60 9.64
C LEU A 171 -3.77 10.89 8.95
N GLU A 172 -4.05 11.94 9.71
CA GLU A 172 -4.50 13.23 9.18
C GLU A 172 -3.45 13.87 8.27
N ALA A 173 -2.16 13.71 8.61
CA ALA A 173 -1.06 14.22 7.79
C ALA A 173 -0.93 13.42 6.49
N ILE A 174 -1.09 12.09 6.56
CA ILE A 174 -1.13 11.23 5.38
C ILE A 174 -2.29 11.65 4.48
N GLN A 175 -3.52 11.74 5.01
CA GLN A 175 -4.70 12.16 4.23
C GLN A 175 -4.52 13.53 3.58
N ALA A 176 -3.96 14.50 4.30
CA ALA A 176 -3.67 15.84 3.76
C ALA A 176 -2.59 15.83 2.66
N SER A 177 -1.73 14.81 2.59
CA SER A 177 -0.78 14.63 1.48
C SER A 177 -1.43 14.04 0.24
N LEU A 178 -2.43 13.16 0.41
CA LEU A 178 -3.13 12.48 -0.68
C LEU A 178 -4.15 13.38 -1.39
N ALA A 179 -4.61 14.44 -0.73
CA ALA A 179 -5.58 15.39 -1.27
C ALA A 179 -4.97 16.49 -2.15
N ARG A 180 -3.64 16.52 -2.32
CA ARG A 180 -2.91 17.49 -3.14
C ARG A 180 -2.59 16.92 -4.51
#